data_AF-A0A963FV68-F1
#
_entry.id   AF-A0A963FV68-F1
#
_cell.length_a   1.000
_cell.length_b   1.000
_cell.length_c   1.000
_cell.angle_alpha   90.00
_cell.angle_beta   90.00
_cell.angle_gamma   90.00
#
_symmetry.space_group_name_H-M   'P 1'
#
loop_
_entity.id
_entity.type
_entity.pdbx_description
1 polymer ?
#
loop_
_entity_poly.entity_id
_entity_poly.type
_entity_poly.pdbx_seq_one_letter_code
_entity_poly.pdbx_strand_id
1 'polypeptide(L)'
;MATAYNYPDAYLAKFCTEEREARAVDDVALFAASADVTFSADWAERLTIIQTYILAALENQADADDLFTAKLKAYRDQLAVELPRAVTAARALAETTSNLGLLSIPLERS
;
A
#
# COMPACT_ATOMS: atom_id res chain seq x y z
N MET A 1 -21.39 -6.27 -6.84
CA MET A 1 -19.94 -6.47 -7.02
C MET A 1 -19.29 -5.41 -6.15
N ALA A 2 -18.62 -5.87 -5.09
CA ALA A 2 -18.25 -5.09 -3.91
C ALA A 2 -16.72 -5.15 -3.77
N THR A 3 -16.11 -4.01 -3.49
CA THR A 3 -14.68 -3.92 -3.22
C THR A 3 -14.31 -4.72 -1.97
N ALA A 4 -13.09 -5.26 -1.94
CA ALA A 4 -12.58 -6.00 -0.80
C ALA A 4 -12.35 -5.09 0.41
N TYR A 5 -11.95 -3.84 0.16
CA TYR A 5 -11.62 -2.88 1.20
C TYR A 5 -12.73 -1.85 1.46
N ASN A 6 -12.73 -1.32 2.69
CA ASN A 6 -13.61 -0.24 3.08
C ASN A 6 -12.97 1.12 2.79
N TYR A 7 -13.64 1.92 1.95
CA TYR A 7 -13.17 3.23 1.54
C TYR A 7 -13.74 4.34 2.44
N PRO A 8 -12.96 4.91 3.37
CA PRO A 8 -13.47 5.93 4.29
C PRO A 8 -13.85 7.26 3.63
N ASP A 9 -13.29 7.58 2.45
CA ASP A 9 -13.63 8.81 1.74
C ASP A 9 -14.92 8.60 0.93
N ALA A 10 -16.06 9.00 1.50
CA ALA A 10 -17.37 8.82 0.89
C ALA A 10 -17.52 9.49 -0.49
N TYR A 11 -16.70 10.53 -0.78
CA TYR A 11 -16.75 11.20 -2.07
C TYR A 11 -16.06 10.38 -3.16
N LEU A 12 -14.92 9.78 -2.86
CA LEU A 12 -14.19 8.93 -3.81
C LEU A 12 -14.65 7.47 -3.83
N ALA A 13 -15.29 6.99 -2.76
CA ALA A 13 -15.79 5.62 -2.65
C ALA A 13 -16.68 5.22 -3.83
N LYS A 14 -17.52 6.14 -4.33
CA LYS A 14 -18.38 5.89 -5.51
C LYS A 14 -17.63 5.63 -6.82
N PHE A 15 -16.35 6.00 -6.88
CA PHE A 15 -15.48 5.76 -8.03
C PHE A 15 -14.51 4.59 -7.81
N CYS A 16 -14.45 4.03 -6.60
CA CYS A 16 -13.63 2.86 -6.29
C CYS A 16 -14.37 1.61 -6.79
N THR A 17 -13.96 1.11 -7.95
CA THR A 17 -14.50 -0.12 -8.56
C THR A 17 -13.56 -1.29 -8.31
N GLU A 18 -14.08 -2.52 -8.39
CA GLU A 18 -13.26 -3.75 -8.29
C GLU A 18 -12.08 -3.73 -9.29
N GLU A 19 -12.30 -3.25 -10.52
CA GLU A 19 -11.23 -3.14 -11.52
C GLU A 19 -10.13 -2.14 -11.13
N ARG A 20 -10.46 -1.08 -10.40
CA ARG A 20 -9.45 -0.12 -9.89
C ARG A 20 -8.74 -0.67 -8.67
N GLU A 21 -9.46 -1.34 -7.78
CA GLU A 21 -8.87 -2.02 -6.63
C GLU A 21 -7.89 -3.11 -7.09
N ALA A 22 -8.26 -3.94 -8.07
CA ALA A 22 -7.38 -4.98 -8.61
C ALA A 22 -6.09 -4.40 -9.21
N ARG A 23 -6.19 -3.28 -9.95
CA ARG A 23 -5.01 -2.56 -10.45
C ARG A 23 -4.17 -1.98 -9.32
N ALA A 24 -4.79 -1.41 -8.30
CA ALA A 24 -4.10 -0.89 -7.13
C ALA A 24 -3.36 -1.99 -6.35
N VAL A 25 -3.93 -3.19 -6.24
CA VAL A 25 -3.26 -4.35 -5.63
C VAL A 25 -1.99 -4.73 -6.42
N ASP A 26 -2.08 -4.74 -7.76
CA ASP A 26 -0.93 -5.03 -8.63
C ASP A 26 0.18 -3.97 -8.50
N ASP A 27 -0.19 -2.68 -8.47
CA ASP A 27 0.74 -1.57 -8.20
C ASP A 27 1.43 -1.74 -6.83
N VAL A 28 0.69 -2.09 -5.78
CA VAL A 28 1.25 -2.30 -4.43
C VAL A 28 2.18 -3.51 -4.40
N ALA A 29 1.85 -4.58 -5.12
CA ALA A 29 2.74 -5.73 -5.29
C ALA A 29 4.03 -5.33 -6.03
N LEU A 30 3.94 -4.47 -7.04
CA LEU A 30 5.10 -3.93 -7.75
C LEU A 30 5.97 -3.05 -6.84
N PHE A 31 5.38 -2.23 -5.96
CA PHE A 31 6.13 -1.46 -4.96
C PHE A 31 6.87 -2.37 -3.98
N ALA A 32 6.22 -3.43 -3.51
CA ALA A 32 6.83 -4.42 -2.62
C ALA A 32 8.03 -5.11 -3.30
N ALA A 33 7.84 -5.57 -4.54
CA ALA A 33 8.89 -6.21 -5.34
C ALA A 33 10.06 -5.27 -5.63
N SER A 34 9.79 -4.00 -5.94
CA SER A 34 10.83 -3.00 -6.22
C SER A 34 11.68 -2.67 -4.99
N ALA A 35 11.11 -2.79 -3.80
CA ALA A 35 11.81 -2.55 -2.54
C ALA A 35 12.43 -3.82 -1.91
N ASP A 36 12.23 -4.98 -2.55
CA ASP A 36 12.61 -6.32 -2.07
C ASP A 36 12.06 -6.60 -0.66
N VAL A 37 10.77 -6.31 -0.45
CA VAL A 37 10.09 -6.54 0.84
C VAL A 37 8.73 -7.18 0.63
N THR A 38 8.19 -7.78 1.70
CA THR A 38 6.78 -8.18 1.77
C THR A 38 6.06 -7.29 2.76
N PHE A 39 5.02 -6.58 2.31
CA PHE A 39 4.18 -5.79 3.19
C PHE A 39 3.27 -6.68 4.03
N SER A 40 2.99 -6.28 5.27
CA SER A 40 1.94 -6.92 6.07
C SER A 40 0.56 -6.63 5.48
N ALA A 41 -0.45 -7.43 5.85
CA ALA A 41 -1.81 -7.24 5.37
C ALA A 41 -2.37 -5.82 5.65
N ASP A 42 -2.07 -5.24 6.81
CA ASP A 42 -2.47 -3.87 7.16
C ASP A 42 -1.83 -2.81 6.24
N TRP A 43 -0.53 -2.94 5.97
CA TRP A 43 0.16 -2.02 5.07
C TRP A 43 -0.30 -2.20 3.62
N ALA A 44 -0.49 -3.43 3.17
CA ALA A 44 -0.99 -3.73 1.83
C ALA A 44 -2.40 -3.15 1.63
N GLU A 45 -3.31 -3.33 2.60
CA GLU A 45 -4.65 -2.76 2.59
C GLU A 45 -4.59 -1.22 2.48
N ARG A 46 -3.85 -0.57 3.39
CA ARG A 46 -3.72 0.90 3.40
C ARG A 46 -3.19 1.46 2.10
N LEU A 47 -2.10 0.88 1.58
CA LEU A 47 -1.49 1.33 0.32
C LEU A 47 -2.43 1.10 -0.86
N THR A 48 -3.17 -0.03 -0.88
CA THR A 48 -4.13 -0.34 -1.94
C THR A 48 -5.28 0.66 -1.94
N ILE A 49 -5.80 1.03 -0.77
CA ILE A 49 -6.86 2.04 -0.64
C ILE A 49 -6.39 3.39 -1.22
N ILE A 50 -5.20 3.85 -0.83
CA ILE A 50 -4.64 5.12 -1.30
C ILE A 50 -4.41 5.08 -2.82
N GLN A 51 -3.84 3.99 -3.33
CA GLN A 51 -3.58 3.83 -4.76
C GLN A 51 -4.89 3.77 -5.57
N THR A 52 -5.93 3.12 -5.05
CA THR A 52 -7.26 3.11 -5.68
C THR A 52 -7.83 4.53 -5.78
N TYR A 53 -7.68 5.35 -4.73
CA TYR A 53 -8.11 6.75 -4.78
C TYR A 53 -7.34 7.57 -5.82
N ILE A 54 -6.04 7.34 -5.94
CA ILE A 54 -5.20 7.99 -6.96
C ILE A 54 -5.69 7.63 -8.36
N LEU A 55 -5.95 6.34 -8.63
CA LEU A 55 -6.48 5.88 -9.91
C LEU A 55 -7.86 6.47 -10.19
N ALA A 56 -8.76 6.44 -9.20
CA ALA A 56 -10.08 7.03 -9.31
C ALA A 56 -10.02 8.54 -9.62
N ALA A 57 -9.16 9.29 -8.94
CA ALA A 57 -9.00 10.72 -9.18
C ALA A 57 -8.36 11.01 -10.55
N LEU A 58 -7.36 10.23 -10.98
CA LEU A 58 -6.72 10.38 -12.29
C LEU A 58 -7.69 10.16 -13.45
N GLU A 59 -8.60 9.20 -13.33
CA GLU A 59 -9.57 8.87 -14.37
C GLU A 59 -10.77 9.82 -14.42
N ASN A 60 -11.05 10.53 -13.32
CA ASN A 60 -12.19 11.47 -13.21
C ASN A 60 -11.78 12.94 -13.25
N GLN A 61 -10.48 13.26 -13.37
CA GLN A 61 -10.03 14.63 -13.55
C GLN A 61 -10.50 15.15 -14.92
N ALA A 62 -11.38 16.15 -14.90
CA ALA A 62 -11.79 16.87 -16.10
C ALA A 62 -10.99 18.17 -16.29
N ASP A 63 -10.58 18.79 -15.18
CA ASP A 63 -9.93 20.09 -15.15
C ASP A 63 -8.89 20.20 -14.02
N ALA A 64 -7.88 21.04 -14.21
CA ALA A 64 -6.75 21.16 -13.28
C ALA A 64 -7.12 21.79 -11.93
N ASP A 65 -8.23 22.53 -11.88
CA ASP A 65 -8.75 23.18 -10.65
C ASP A 65 -9.87 22.37 -9.98
N ASP A 66 -10.17 21.15 -10.47
CA ASP A 66 -11.22 20.33 -9.89
C ASP A 66 -10.82 19.72 -8.54
N LEU A 67 -11.82 19.42 -7.70
CA LEU A 67 -11.65 18.74 -6.42
C LEU A 67 -10.89 17.41 -6.55
N PHE A 68 -11.02 16.70 -7.69
CA PHE A 68 -10.21 15.51 -7.98
C PHE A 68 -8.72 15.82 -8.02
N THR A 69 -8.30 16.95 -8.58
CA THR A 69 -6.88 17.34 -8.65
C THR A 69 -6.33 17.68 -7.27
N ALA A 70 -7.11 18.38 -6.44
CA ALA A 70 -6.75 18.67 -5.06
C ALA A 70 -6.60 17.38 -4.22
N LYS A 71 -7.57 16.47 -4.34
CA LYS A 71 -7.55 15.14 -3.69
C LYS A 71 -6.41 14.28 -4.20
N LEU A 72 -6.18 14.25 -5.52
CA LEU A 72 -5.08 13.52 -6.14
C LEU A 72 -3.73 13.94 -5.57
N LYS A 73 -3.49 15.25 -5.46
CA LYS A 73 -2.27 15.77 -4.83
C LYS A 73 -2.14 15.30 -3.39
N ALA A 74 -3.21 15.38 -2.59
CA ALA A 74 -3.20 14.93 -1.20
C ALA A 74 -2.89 13.44 -1.06
N TYR A 75 -3.52 12.56 -1.87
CA TYR A 75 -3.26 11.12 -1.80
C TYR A 75 -1.89 10.73 -2.34
N ARG A 76 -1.37 11.43 -3.35
CA ARG A 76 0.02 11.20 -3.83
C ARG A 76 1.04 11.58 -2.77
N ASP A 77 0.82 12.69 -2.06
CA ASP A 77 1.67 13.09 -0.93
C ASP A 77 1.59 12.07 0.20
N GLN A 78 0.37 11.62 0.54
CA GLN A 78 0.16 10.55 1.52
C GLN A 78 0.87 9.26 1.11
N LEU A 79 0.78 8.83 -0.15
CA LEU A 79 1.48 7.64 -0.65
C LEU A 79 3.00 7.80 -0.53
N ALA A 80 3.54 8.98 -0.86
CA ALA A 80 4.96 9.26 -0.76
C ALA A 80 5.49 9.20 0.69
N VAL A 81 4.64 9.48 1.68
CA VAL A 81 4.97 9.36 3.11
C VAL A 81 4.78 7.93 3.64
N GLU A 82 3.70 7.26 3.25
CA GLU A 82 3.34 5.95 3.80
C GLU A 82 4.14 4.81 3.19
N LEU A 83 4.52 4.88 1.91
CA LEU A 83 5.33 3.86 1.24
C LEU A 83 6.70 3.63 1.91
N PRO A 84 7.53 4.65 2.20
CA PRO A 84 8.80 4.43 2.91
C PRO A 84 8.59 3.92 4.35
N ARG A 85 7.49 4.29 5.00
CA ARG A 85 7.12 3.75 6.33
C ARG A 85 6.80 2.27 6.25
N ALA A 86 6.02 1.85 5.26
CA ALA A 86 5.69 0.45 5.02
C ALA A 86 6.94 -0.39 4.72
N VAL A 87 7.85 0.12 3.88
CA VAL A 87 9.13 -0.54 3.58
C VAL A 87 9.99 -0.68 4.84
N THR A 88 10.10 0.38 5.65
CA THR A 88 10.86 0.35 6.90
C THR A 88 10.27 -0.66 7.89
N ALA A 89 8.95 -0.68 8.04
CA ALA A 89 8.26 -1.63 8.90
C ALA A 89 8.46 -3.09 8.44
N ALA A 90 8.38 -3.34 7.13
CA ALA A 90 8.60 -4.67 6.56
C ALA A 90 10.04 -5.17 6.80
N ARG A 91 11.04 -4.29 6.65
CA ARG A 91 12.45 -4.63 6.94
C ARG A 91 12.67 -4.97 8.41
N ALA A 92 12.13 -4.17 9.32
CA ALA A 92 12.23 -4.43 10.76
C ALA A 92 11.66 -5.81 11.17
N LEU A 93 10.56 -6.24 10.53
CA LEU A 93 9.98 -7.57 10.74
C LEU A 93 10.88 -8.69 10.21
N ALA A 94 11.52 -8.49 9.04
CA ALA A 94 12.45 -9.46 8.47
C ALA A 94 13.72 -9.62 9.33
N GLU A 95 14.24 -8.53 9.88
CA GLU A 95 15.39 -8.52 10.80
C GLU A 95 15.08 -9.25 12.11
N THR A 96 13.89 -9.03 12.66
CA THR A 96 13.44 -9.72 13.89
C THR A 96 13.36 -11.24 13.68
N THR A 97 12.83 -11.67 12.54
CA THR A 97 12.73 -13.10 12.19
C THR A 97 14.12 -13.73 12.02
N SER A 98 15.06 -13.01 11.42
CA SER A 98 16.43 -13.48 11.20
C SER A 98 17.20 -13.69 12.51
N ASN A 99 17.00 -12.83 13.52
CA ASN A 99 17.67 -12.95 14.81
C ASN A 99 17.20 -14.14 15.67
N LEU A 100 15.96 -14.59 15.52
CA LEU A 100 15.44 -15.76 16.26
C LEU A 100 16.08 -17.08 15.78
N GLY A 101 16.48 -17.17 14.51
CA GLY A 101 17.15 -18.34 13.94
C GLY A 101 18.58 -18.55 14.45
N LEU A 102 19.29 -17.46 14.82
CA LEU A 102 20.68 -17.53 15.29
C LEU A 102 20.80 -18.01 16.75
N LEU A 103 19.73 -17.90 17.55
CA LEU A 103 19.70 -18.33 18.95
C LEU A 103 19.41 -19.83 19.12
N SER A 104 19.16 -20.55 18.02
CA SER A 104 18.78 -21.98 18.05
C SER A 104 19.91 -22.93 17.66
N ILE A 105 21.17 -22.49 17.63
CA ILE A 105 22.31 -23.39 17.35
C ILE A 105 22.48 -24.33 18.56
N PRO A 106 22.22 -25.65 18.46
CA PRO A 106 22.54 -26.56 19.54
C PRO A 106 24.06 -26.68 19.61
N LEU A 107 24.62 -26.21 20.73
CA LEU A 107 26.01 -26.44 21.12
C LEU A 107 26.19 -27.91 21.52
N GLU A 108 26.16 -28.80 20.53
CA GLU A 108 26.63 -30.18 20.66
C GLU A 108 27.90 -30.33 19.81
N ARG A 109 29.04 -29.94 20.39
CA ARG A 109 30.34 -30.46 19.97
C ARG A 109 31.09 -30.98 21.20
N SER A 110 31.06 -32.31 21.27
CA SER A 110 32.00 -33.28 21.86
C SER A 110 33.40 -32.79 22.19
#